data_AF-A0A936SB62-F1
#
_entry.id   AF-A0A936SB62-F1
#
_cell.length_a   1.000
_cell.length_b   1.000
_cell.length_c   1.000
_cell.angle_alpha   90.00
_cell.angle_beta   90.00
_cell.angle_gamma   90.00
#
_symmetry.space_group_name_H-M   'P 1'
#
loop_
_entity.id
_entity.type
_entity.pdbx_description
1 polymer ?
#
loop_
_entity_poly.entity_id
_entity_poly.type
_entity_poly.pdbx_seq_one_letter_code
_entity_poly.pdbx_strand_id
1 'polypeptide(L)'
;MNISRRHFLKALGLASAMLLVDGKSAVSQALAEAGDLNMLVIGDSFIWGQGLEEKDKIYTLTANWLASEAFQNKRKVDVKVKAHSGATIKFRKEESLAYQRAERQETFYYDPEINVGFPSMWKQIEVAADEYRAVGKPKGADLMPRRYV
;
A
#
# COMPACT_ATOMS: atom_id res chain seq x y z
N MET A 1 -20.42 15.74 -24.88
CA MET A 1 -21.47 14.70 -24.83
C MET A 1 -22.60 15.22 -23.94
N ASN A 2 -23.70 15.70 -24.51
CA ASN A 2 -24.80 16.31 -23.72
C ASN A 2 -25.77 15.22 -23.25
N ILE A 3 -25.62 14.80 -22.00
CA ILE A 3 -26.51 13.79 -21.40
C ILE A 3 -27.82 14.51 -21.00
N SER A 4 -28.92 14.14 -21.65
CA SER A 4 -30.26 14.65 -21.33
C SER A 4 -30.66 14.26 -19.90
N ARG A 5 -31.24 15.20 -19.14
CA ARG A 5 -31.69 14.99 -17.74
C ARG A 5 -32.61 13.78 -17.59
N ARG A 6 -33.41 13.46 -18.62
CA ARG A 6 -34.29 12.29 -18.64
C ARG A 6 -33.51 10.98 -18.82
N HIS A 7 -32.40 11.00 -19.55
CA HIS A 7 -31.50 9.84 -19.64
C HIS A 7 -30.72 9.64 -18.35
N PHE A 8 -30.27 10.71 -17.70
CA PHE A 8 -29.60 10.65 -16.41
C PHE A 8 -30.51 10.06 -15.32
N LEU A 9 -31.76 10.52 -15.21
CA LEU A 9 -32.72 10.00 -14.23
C LEU A 9 -33.11 8.54 -14.50
N LYS A 10 -33.22 8.13 -15.76
CA LYS A 10 -33.45 6.71 -16.12
C LYS A 10 -32.26 5.84 -15.76
N ALA A 11 -31.03 6.30 -16.01
CA ALA A 11 -29.81 5.58 -15.64
C ALA A 11 -29.67 5.46 -14.11
N LEU A 12 -29.99 6.54 -13.37
CA LEU A 12 -29.98 6.53 -11.91
C LEU A 12 -31.04 5.57 -11.34
N GLY A 13 -32.24 5.56 -11.92
CA GLY A 13 -33.32 4.65 -11.50
C GLY A 13 -32.99 3.17 -11.76
N LEU A 14 -32.34 2.86 -12.89
CA LEU A 14 -31.87 1.51 -13.21
C LEU A 14 -30.73 1.05 -12.29
N ALA A 15 -29.77 1.93 -12.00
CA ALA A 15 -28.67 1.63 -11.08
C ALA A 15 -29.19 1.35 -9.66
N SER A 16 -30.15 2.13 -9.18
CA SER A 16 -30.80 1.92 -7.88
C SER A 16 -31.63 0.62 -7.84
N ALA A 17 -32.30 0.27 -8.94
CA ALA A 17 -33.05 -0.99 -9.02
C ALA A 17 -32.13 -2.23 -9.04
N MET A 18 -30.98 -2.17 -9.71
CA MET A 18 -29.98 -3.25 -9.68
C MET A 18 -29.35 -3.45 -8.30
N LEU A 19 -29.13 -2.37 -7.54
CA LEU A 19 -28.65 -2.44 -6.14
C LEU A 19 -29.66 -3.11 -5.20
N LEU A 20 -30.97 -2.95 -5.47
CA LEU A 20 -32.04 -3.53 -4.65
C LEU A 20 -32.32 -5.00 -4.96
N VAL A 21 -32.08 -5.45 -6.20
CA VAL A 21 -32.34 -6.84 -6.61
C VAL A 21 -31.16 -7.75 -6.32
N ASP A 22 -29.92 -7.26 -6.49
CA ASP A 22 -28.72 -8.06 -6.18
C ASP A 22 -27.48 -7.18 -5.91
N GLY A 23 -27.49 -6.46 -4.78
CA GLY A 23 -26.40 -5.55 -4.40
C GLY A 23 -25.02 -6.22 -4.34
N LYS A 24 -24.96 -7.54 -4.13
CA LYS A 24 -23.71 -8.31 -4.23
C LYS A 24 -23.12 -8.28 -5.63
N SER A 25 -23.95 -8.36 -6.66
CA SER A 25 -23.56 -8.33 -8.07
C SER A 25 -23.04 -6.95 -8.49
N ALA A 26 -23.75 -5.88 -8.10
CA ALA A 26 -23.33 -4.50 -8.39
C ALA A 26 -21.99 -4.13 -7.73
N VAL A 27 -21.79 -4.51 -6.45
CA VAL A 27 -20.51 -4.33 -5.74
C VAL A 27 -19.43 -5.19 -6.39
N SER A 28 -19.74 -6.43 -6.76
CA SER A 28 -18.83 -7.32 -7.49
C SER A 28 -18.32 -6.74 -8.80
N GLN A 29 -19.21 -6.09 -9.56
CA GLN A 29 -18.88 -5.52 -10.86
C GLN A 29 -18.06 -4.25 -10.70
N ALA A 30 -18.41 -3.39 -9.73
CA ALA A 30 -17.60 -2.22 -9.37
C ALA A 30 -16.20 -2.60 -8.87
N LEU A 31 -16.08 -3.69 -8.10
CA LEU A 31 -14.78 -4.22 -7.66
C LEU A 31 -13.95 -4.76 -8.82
N ALA A 32 -14.56 -5.43 -9.79
CA ALA A 32 -13.86 -5.90 -10.98
C ALA A 32 -13.34 -4.75 -11.87
N GLU A 33 -14.10 -3.64 -11.97
CA GLU A 33 -13.68 -2.47 -12.75
C GLU A 33 -12.62 -1.60 -12.05
N ALA A 34 -12.45 -1.73 -10.72
CA ALA A 34 -11.50 -0.93 -9.95
C ALA A 34 -10.02 -1.33 -10.16
N GLY A 35 -9.72 -2.36 -10.96
CA GLY A 35 -8.38 -2.84 -11.27
C GLY A 35 -7.65 -3.45 -10.06
N ASP A 36 -6.42 -3.91 -10.27
CA ASP A 36 -5.62 -4.54 -9.20
C ASP A 36 -5.25 -3.56 -8.07
N LEU A 37 -5.18 -4.07 -6.85
CA LEU A 37 -4.75 -3.29 -5.68
C LEU A 37 -3.24 -3.46 -5.48
N ASN A 38 -2.49 -2.36 -5.44
CA ASN A 38 -1.08 -2.38 -5.03
C ASN A 38 -1.02 -2.03 -3.55
N MET A 39 -0.54 -2.95 -2.71
CA MET A 39 -0.43 -2.81 -1.26
C MET A 39 1.03 -2.58 -0.86
N LEU A 40 1.34 -1.39 -0.36
CA LEU A 40 2.65 -1.07 0.19
C LEU A 40 2.66 -1.32 1.71
N VAL A 41 3.62 -2.12 2.17
CA VAL A 41 3.79 -2.47 3.58
C VAL A 41 5.02 -1.75 4.14
N ILE A 42 4.80 -0.87 5.11
CA ILE A 42 5.83 -0.11 5.82
C ILE A 42 5.68 -0.29 7.32
N GLY A 43 6.79 -0.26 8.05
CA GLY A 43 6.77 -0.37 9.50
C GLY A 43 8.03 -0.97 10.09
N ASP A 44 7.93 -1.33 11.36
CA ASP A 44 8.99 -1.89 12.18
C ASP A 44 8.90 -3.42 12.29
N SER A 45 9.44 -3.99 13.39
CA SER A 45 9.43 -5.43 13.68
C SER A 45 8.03 -6.02 13.79
N PHE A 46 7.03 -5.25 14.24
CA PHE A 46 5.65 -5.73 14.35
C PHE A 46 5.01 -5.92 12.99
N ILE A 47 5.24 -4.96 12.08
CA ILE A 47 4.71 -5.05 10.72
C ILE A 47 5.52 -6.06 9.89
N TRP A 48 6.84 -6.11 10.08
CA TRP A 48 7.67 -7.13 9.44
C TRP A 48 7.29 -8.56 9.88
N GLY A 49 6.85 -8.74 11.13
CA GLY A 49 6.50 -10.06 11.66
C GLY A 49 7.74 -10.89 11.99
N GLN A 50 8.67 -10.29 12.74
CA GLN A 50 9.94 -10.94 13.08
C GLN A 50 9.74 -12.32 13.73
N GLY A 51 10.43 -13.33 13.21
CA GLY A 51 10.34 -14.71 13.70
C GLY A 51 9.10 -15.49 13.22
N LEU A 52 8.28 -14.90 12.35
CA LEU A 52 7.16 -15.58 11.71
C LEU A 52 7.50 -15.98 10.28
N GLU A 53 6.98 -17.12 9.85
CA GLU A 53 6.99 -17.49 8.44
C GLU A 53 6.12 -16.52 7.64
N GLU A 54 6.46 -16.32 6.36
CA GLU A 54 5.77 -15.36 5.48
C GLU A 54 4.25 -15.53 5.46
N LYS A 55 3.76 -16.77 5.52
CA LYS A 55 2.33 -17.11 5.53
C LYS A 55 1.58 -16.60 6.78
N ASP A 56 2.29 -16.43 7.89
CA ASP A 56 1.72 -16.07 9.19
C ASP A 56 1.87 -14.56 9.48
N LYS A 57 2.57 -13.82 8.60
CA LYS A 57 2.75 -12.38 8.76
C LYS A 57 1.45 -11.61 8.53
N ILE A 58 1.23 -10.57 9.31
CA ILE A 58 -0.03 -9.80 9.31
C ILE A 58 -0.38 -9.23 7.92
N TYR A 59 0.63 -8.77 7.16
CA TYR A 59 0.39 -8.24 5.82
C TYR A 59 0.03 -9.33 4.82
N THR A 60 0.55 -10.54 4.97
CA THR A 60 0.17 -11.71 4.15
C THR A 60 -1.25 -12.13 4.45
N LEU A 61 -1.61 -12.22 5.73
CA LEU A 61 -2.98 -12.52 6.16
C LEU A 61 -3.97 -11.46 5.65
N THR A 62 -3.59 -10.18 5.72
CA THR A 62 -4.40 -9.07 5.22
C THR A 62 -4.55 -9.11 3.71
N ALA A 63 -3.48 -9.37 2.97
CA ALA A 63 -3.52 -9.48 1.50
C ALA A 63 -4.39 -10.67 1.06
N ASN A 64 -4.27 -11.80 1.75
CA ASN A 64 -5.09 -12.99 1.50
C ASN A 64 -6.56 -12.70 1.76
N TRP A 65 -6.89 -12.09 2.91
CA TRP A 65 -8.25 -11.68 3.24
C TRP A 65 -8.84 -10.70 2.22
N LEU A 66 -8.05 -9.68 1.81
CA LEU A 66 -8.46 -8.74 0.79
C LEU A 66 -8.76 -9.44 -0.53
N ALA A 67 -7.88 -10.33 -0.97
CA ALA A 67 -8.04 -11.05 -2.22
C ALA A 67 -9.25 -12.01 -2.17
N SER A 68 -9.34 -12.87 -1.16
CA SER A 68 -10.30 -13.98 -1.10
C SER A 68 -11.69 -13.56 -0.63
N GLU A 69 -11.77 -12.73 0.40
CA GLU A 69 -13.03 -12.37 1.05
C GLU A 69 -13.53 -11.02 0.59
N ALA A 70 -12.72 -9.97 0.70
CA ALA A 70 -13.16 -8.61 0.39
C ALA A 70 -13.39 -8.42 -1.11
N PHE A 71 -12.51 -8.96 -1.94
CA PHE A 71 -12.58 -8.85 -3.40
C PHE A 71 -13.13 -10.09 -4.09
N GLN A 72 -13.38 -11.20 -3.35
CA GLN A 72 -13.92 -12.44 -3.93
C GLN A 72 -13.11 -12.94 -5.14
N ASN A 73 -11.78 -12.79 -5.08
CA ASN A 73 -10.82 -13.08 -6.13
C ASN A 73 -11.00 -12.27 -7.43
N LYS A 74 -11.75 -11.17 -7.41
CA LYS A 74 -11.98 -10.30 -8.57
C LYS A 74 -10.92 -9.25 -8.80
N ARG A 75 -10.05 -9.03 -7.82
CA ARG A 75 -8.93 -8.09 -7.88
C ARG A 75 -7.69 -8.78 -7.36
N LYS A 76 -6.56 -8.65 -8.06
CA LYS A 76 -5.27 -9.09 -7.52
C LYS A 76 -4.80 -8.09 -6.46
N VAL A 77 -4.19 -8.60 -5.39
CA VAL A 77 -3.47 -7.78 -4.40
C VAL A 77 -1.98 -8.00 -4.63
N ASP A 78 -1.29 -6.97 -5.12
CA ASP A 78 0.16 -6.98 -5.34
C ASP A 78 0.86 -6.34 -4.13
N VAL A 79 1.56 -7.15 -3.34
CA VAL A 79 2.16 -6.71 -2.08
C VAL A 79 3.62 -6.33 -2.30
N LYS A 80 3.96 -5.10 -1.94
CA LYS A 80 5.35 -4.62 -1.88
C LYS A 80 5.72 -4.37 -0.42
N VAL A 81 6.69 -5.14 0.09
CA VAL A 81 7.16 -5.01 1.47
C VAL A 81 8.42 -4.16 1.55
N LYS A 82 8.40 -3.15 2.41
CA LYS A 82 9.53 -2.31 2.80
C LYS A 82 9.73 -2.24 4.31
N ALA A 83 8.85 -2.85 5.10
CA ALA A 83 8.96 -2.93 6.55
C ALA A 83 10.29 -3.58 6.97
N HIS A 84 10.82 -3.14 8.11
CA HIS A 84 12.12 -3.58 8.60
C HIS A 84 12.14 -3.56 10.13
N SER A 85 12.63 -4.62 10.77
CA SER A 85 12.78 -4.66 12.23
C SER A 85 13.64 -3.52 12.74
N GLY A 86 13.18 -2.86 13.80
CA GLY A 86 13.88 -1.73 14.41
C GLY A 86 13.66 -0.38 13.72
N ALA A 87 12.89 -0.31 12.63
CA ALA A 87 12.63 0.95 11.93
C ALA A 87 12.04 2.02 12.86
N THR A 88 12.66 3.18 12.89
CA THR A 88 12.11 4.37 13.55
C THR A 88 11.28 5.20 12.57
N ILE A 89 10.43 6.10 13.07
CA ILE A 89 9.64 6.97 12.18
C ILE A 89 10.59 7.82 11.32
N LYS A 90 11.46 8.62 11.96
CA LYS A 90 12.51 9.45 11.34
C LYS A 90 13.85 9.13 11.98
N PHE A 91 14.92 9.24 11.20
CA PHE A 91 16.26 9.22 11.75
C PHE A 91 16.52 10.38 12.70
N ARG A 92 17.19 10.07 13.81
CA ARG A 92 17.82 11.08 14.65
C ARG A 92 19.10 11.56 13.95
N LYS A 93 19.39 12.85 14.03
CA LYS A 93 20.53 13.48 13.34
C LYS A 93 21.86 12.84 13.75
N GLU A 94 21.97 12.47 15.03
CA GLU A 94 23.17 11.85 15.59
C GLU A 94 23.41 10.44 15.02
N GLU A 95 22.33 9.66 14.84
CA GLU A 95 22.39 8.31 14.27
C GLU A 95 22.72 8.35 12.78
N SER A 96 22.10 9.25 12.00
CA SER A 96 22.44 9.42 10.58
C SER A 96 23.92 9.77 10.39
N LEU A 97 24.47 10.63 11.24
CA LEU A 97 25.91 10.97 11.22
C LEU A 97 26.81 9.79 11.64
N ALA A 98 26.35 8.89 12.51
CA ALA A 98 27.10 7.68 12.86
C ALA A 98 27.12 6.67 11.71
N TYR A 99 25.99 6.48 11.02
CA TYR A 99 25.91 5.60 9.85
C TYR A 99 26.69 6.13 8.65
N GLN A 100 26.66 7.44 8.40
CA GLN A 100 27.50 8.08 7.38
C GLN A 100 29.00 7.88 7.66
N ARG A 101 29.42 8.02 8.93
CA ARG A 101 30.81 7.75 9.36
C ARG A 101 31.22 6.29 9.18
N ALA A 102 30.26 5.37 9.20
CA ALA A 102 30.48 3.95 8.93
C ALA A 102 30.35 3.57 7.45
N GLU A 103 30.26 4.55 6.54
CA GLU A 103 30.03 4.37 5.09
C GLU A 103 28.73 3.59 4.76
N ARG A 104 27.79 3.52 5.71
CA ARG A 104 26.48 2.89 5.51
C ARG A 104 25.46 3.98 5.22
N GLN A 105 25.27 4.28 3.94
CA GLN A 105 24.24 5.21 3.47
C GLN A 105 22.83 4.70 3.82
N GLU A 106 21.83 5.59 3.82
CA GLU A 106 20.39 5.34 4.12
C GLU A 106 19.68 4.27 3.26
N THR A 107 20.36 3.73 2.26
CA THR A 107 19.88 2.65 1.40
C THR A 107 20.67 1.35 1.56
N PHE A 108 21.58 1.26 2.55
CA PHE A 108 22.35 0.05 2.80
C PHE A 108 21.42 -1.14 3.09
N TYR A 109 21.66 -2.27 2.43
CA TYR A 109 20.82 -3.44 2.62
C TYR A 109 21.13 -4.13 3.95
N TYR A 110 20.11 -4.26 4.78
CA TYR A 110 20.11 -5.17 5.92
C TYR A 110 19.02 -6.22 5.71
N ASP A 111 19.25 -7.40 6.28
CA ASP A 111 18.18 -8.37 6.41
C ASP A 111 17.05 -7.74 7.28
N PRO A 112 15.81 -7.69 6.79
CA PRO A 112 14.71 -7.04 7.48
C PRO A 112 14.37 -7.62 8.86
N GLU A 113 14.86 -8.81 9.22
CA GLU A 113 14.73 -9.35 10.57
C GLU A 113 15.69 -8.73 11.59
N ILE A 114 16.80 -8.15 11.13
CA ILE A 114 17.82 -7.58 12.02
C ILE A 114 17.25 -6.30 12.62
N ASN A 115 17.19 -6.26 13.96
CA ASN A 115 16.70 -5.09 14.69
C ASN A 115 17.74 -3.96 14.66
N VAL A 116 17.68 -3.17 13.58
CA VAL A 116 18.45 -1.94 13.42
C VAL A 116 17.50 -0.78 13.19
N GLY A 117 17.87 0.41 13.65
CA GLY A 117 17.12 1.67 13.49
C GLY A 117 16.87 2.10 12.03
N PHE A 118 17.17 1.24 11.07
CA PHE A 118 17.53 1.54 9.72
C PHE A 118 16.99 0.43 8.80
N PRO A 119 16.31 0.76 7.68
CA PRO A 119 15.88 2.08 7.25
C PRO A 119 14.74 2.63 8.11
N SER A 120 14.66 3.96 8.26
CA SER A 120 13.50 4.61 8.87
C SER A 120 12.25 4.44 8.01
N MET A 121 11.06 4.51 8.61
CA MET A 121 9.79 4.41 7.88
C MET A 121 9.64 5.49 6.81
N TRP A 122 10.14 6.71 7.07
CA TRP A 122 10.17 7.75 6.02
C TRP A 122 11.01 7.32 4.82
N LYS A 123 12.16 6.69 5.06
CA LYS A 123 13.00 6.20 3.98
C LYS A 123 12.36 5.05 3.22
N GLN A 124 11.66 4.15 3.90
CA GLN A 124 10.87 3.08 3.27
C GLN A 124 9.86 3.66 2.26
N ILE A 125 9.19 4.77 2.61
CA ILE A 125 8.25 5.45 1.71
C ILE A 125 8.97 6.11 0.53
N GLU A 126 10.06 6.85 0.77
CA GLU A 126 10.84 7.48 -0.30
C GLU A 126 11.34 6.44 -1.32
N VAL A 127 11.94 5.36 -0.84
CA VAL A 127 12.42 4.27 -1.69
C VAL A 127 11.27 3.64 -2.47
N ALA A 128 10.12 3.41 -1.84
CA ALA A 128 8.95 2.89 -2.54
C ALA A 128 8.44 3.87 -3.62
N ALA A 129 8.39 5.17 -3.32
CA ALA A 129 7.96 6.20 -4.26
C ALA A 129 8.88 6.30 -5.47
N ASP A 130 10.19 6.26 -5.26
CA ASP A 130 11.18 6.28 -6.34
C ASP A 130 11.08 5.03 -7.22
N GLU A 131 10.89 3.85 -6.61
CA GLU A 131 10.63 2.61 -7.36
C GLU A 131 9.35 2.70 -8.20
N TYR A 132 8.27 3.25 -7.64
CA TYR A 132 7.02 3.43 -8.38
C TYR A 132 7.17 4.42 -9.54
N ARG A 133 7.91 5.51 -9.34
CA ARG A 133 8.21 6.47 -10.41
C ARG A 133 9.06 5.83 -11.51
N ALA A 134 10.08 5.04 -11.15
CA ALA A 134 10.96 4.37 -12.11
C ALA A 134 10.20 3.40 -13.02
N VAL A 135 9.16 2.73 -12.52
CA VAL A 135 8.29 1.83 -13.32
C VAL A 135 7.12 2.56 -14.00
N GLY A 136 7.14 3.90 -14.06
CA GLY A 136 6.11 4.69 -14.75
C GLY A 136 4.77 4.76 -14.01
N LYS A 137 4.74 4.49 -12.70
CA LYS A 137 3.56 4.64 -11.81
C LYS A 137 3.71 5.89 -10.93
N PRO A 138 3.55 7.12 -11.47
CA PRO A 138 3.89 8.37 -10.77
C PRO A 138 3.10 8.61 -9.48
N LYS A 139 1.92 7.99 -9.32
CA LYS A 139 1.04 8.12 -8.15
C LYS A 139 1.16 6.97 -7.14
N GLY A 140 2.07 6.01 -7.34
CA GLY A 140 2.07 4.73 -6.61
C GLY A 140 2.39 4.83 -5.11
N ALA A 141 3.17 5.83 -4.70
CA ALA A 141 3.40 6.18 -3.29
C ALA A 141 3.63 7.69 -3.14
N ASP A 142 2.86 8.50 -3.87
CA ASP A 142 2.99 9.95 -3.79
C ASP A 142 2.49 10.39 -2.40
N LEU A 143 3.42 10.78 -1.55
CA LEU A 143 3.14 11.43 -0.27
C LEU A 143 2.34 12.70 -0.57
N MET A 144 1.15 12.85 0.01
CA MET A 144 0.38 14.09 -0.15
C MET A 144 1.29 15.29 0.18
N PRO A 145 1.27 16.36 -0.65
CA PRO A 145 2.20 17.46 -0.51
C PRO A 145 2.07 18.09 0.88
N ARG A 146 3.18 18.18 1.59
CA ARG A 146 3.32 18.92 2.85
C ARG A 146 2.75 20.32 2.68
N ARG A 147 1.61 20.61 3.32
CA ARG A 147 1.44 21.94 3.89
C ARG A 147 2.29 21.97 5.15
N TYR A 148 3.44 22.64 5.05
CA TYR A 148 4.20 23.04 6.23
C TYR A 148 3.26 23.88 7.11
N VAL A 149 3.11 23.48 8.37
CA VAL A 149 2.60 24.31 9.45
C VAL A 149 3.81 24.73 10.28
#